data_AF-A0A2V1E135-F1
#
_entry.id   AF-A0A2V1E135-F1
#
_cell.length_a   1.000
_cell.length_b   1.000
_cell.length_c   1.000
_cell.angle_alpha   90.00
_cell.angle_beta   90.00
_cell.angle_gamma   90.00
#
_symmetry.space_group_name_H-M   'P 1'
#
loop_
_entity.id
_entity.type
_entity.pdbx_description
1 polymer ?
#
loop_
_entity_poly.entity_id
_entity_poly.type
_entity_poly.pdbx_seq_one_letter_code
_entity_poly.pdbx_strand_id
1 'polypeptide(L)'
;MNPSLEEHLGKRSHEQQPVEKISHECKMTFAYFNKLPQELRNQIWAEAIAIERQQIVDEPCTTSHAERQRQALLGYDSIPDSKDEKRQREHLRLYIYASSKTDELRLGKNEFQTLINRFSVATACSEARAHVIEFCRRQIEFVTLFRIIEDQPSTKNSVLKNPVLEQPVFTDMTTVMVTTARFHPENGPEEGFDSPDQVVEIVARVFGNGVKKIIWSAWCHPWGMDNVYWPHTPLLGQVTPFGQFDMIDDSGHSETAHFLSPDLVLHIQKEVYEAEIPQGNEYFDYRLLLRHTLKLAELARAAAKPLPQLQHIDVEVRTGSWGEIIMTRLETTYKNDVIWIGKHNMLVAFNHGWTEYT
;
A
#
# COMPACT_ATOMS: atom_id res chain seq x y z
N MET A 1 -18.82 109.63 -12.31
CA MET A 1 -18.48 108.50 -11.42
C MET A 1 -18.23 107.30 -12.29
N ASN A 2 -17.01 106.77 -12.22
CA ASN A 2 -16.44 105.62 -12.94
C ASN A 2 -17.20 104.30 -12.65
N PRO A 3 -17.17 103.28 -13.53
CA PRO A 3 -15.97 102.43 -13.70
C PRO A 3 -15.68 101.86 -15.11
N SER A 4 -14.42 101.43 -15.29
CA SER A 4 -13.77 100.83 -16.47
C SER A 4 -12.73 99.82 -15.93
N LEU A 5 -12.86 98.52 -16.25
CA LEU A 5 -12.09 97.69 -17.20
C LEU A 5 -10.68 97.24 -16.76
N GLU A 6 -10.44 95.93 -17.00
CA GLU A 6 -9.16 95.22 -17.21
C GLU A 6 -8.25 95.07 -15.97
N GLU A 7 -7.57 93.95 -15.68
CA GLU A 7 -6.94 92.92 -16.53
C GLU A 7 -6.40 91.75 -15.64
N HIS A 8 -5.98 90.65 -16.29
CA HIS A 8 -4.98 89.62 -15.85
C HIS A 8 -5.36 88.28 -15.15
N LEU A 9 -5.10 87.20 -15.93
CA LEU A 9 -4.52 85.87 -15.59
C LEU A 9 -5.41 84.85 -14.83
N GLY A 10 -5.62 83.59 -15.24
CA GLY A 10 -5.15 82.78 -16.36
C GLY A 10 -5.81 81.39 -16.27
N LYS A 11 -6.26 80.84 -17.40
CA LYS A 11 -6.91 79.51 -17.52
C LYS A 11 -5.86 78.43 -17.79
N ARG A 12 -5.85 77.37 -16.97
CA ARG A 12 -5.32 76.03 -17.33
C ARG A 12 -6.37 74.99 -16.93
N SER A 13 -7.15 74.53 -17.89
CA SER A 13 -7.97 73.33 -17.76
C SER A 13 -7.24 72.20 -18.47
N HIS A 14 -6.83 71.20 -17.70
CA HIS A 14 -6.24 69.96 -18.21
C HIS A 14 -7.29 69.16 -18.99
N GLU A 15 -7.10 69.06 -20.31
CA GLU A 15 -7.59 67.91 -21.08
C GLU A 15 -6.69 66.72 -20.74
N GLN A 16 -7.24 65.74 -20.03
CA GLN A 16 -6.69 64.39 -19.97
C GLN A 16 -7.61 63.49 -20.80
N GLN A 17 -7.07 63.02 -21.93
CA GLN A 17 -7.61 61.89 -22.69
C GLN A 17 -7.63 60.65 -21.77
N PRO A 18 -8.68 59.80 -21.83
CA PRO A 18 -8.66 58.55 -21.10
C PRO A 18 -7.68 57.59 -21.79
N VAL A 19 -6.63 57.24 -21.07
CA VAL A 19 -5.74 56.11 -21.39
C VAL A 19 -6.59 54.84 -21.32
N GLU A 20 -6.90 54.25 -22.47
CA GLU A 20 -7.40 52.87 -22.55
C GLU A 20 -6.36 51.95 -21.92
N LYS A 21 -6.60 51.56 -20.67
CA LYS A 21 -5.94 50.40 -20.07
C LYS A 21 -6.39 49.18 -20.85
N ILE A 22 -5.53 48.73 -21.77
CA ILE A 22 -5.61 47.39 -22.35
C ILE A 22 -5.34 46.41 -21.19
N SER A 23 -6.40 46.01 -20.48
CA SER A 23 -6.35 44.79 -19.68
C SER A 23 -6.41 43.63 -20.67
N HIS A 24 -5.24 43.16 -21.10
CA HIS A 24 -5.12 41.83 -21.67
C HIS A 24 -5.37 40.82 -20.55
N GLU A 25 -6.64 40.63 -20.19
CA GLU A 25 -7.09 39.40 -19.58
C GLU A 25 -6.85 38.31 -20.63
N CYS A 26 -5.74 37.60 -20.49
CA CYS A 26 -5.48 36.38 -21.23
C CYS A 26 -6.47 35.32 -20.74
N LYS A 27 -7.72 35.40 -21.22
CA LYS A 27 -8.72 34.34 -21.08
C LYS A 27 -8.34 33.23 -22.04
N MET A 28 -7.36 32.43 -21.65
CA MET A 28 -7.13 31.11 -22.24
C MET A 28 -8.40 30.30 -22.02
N THR A 29 -9.26 30.22 -23.04
CA THR A 29 -10.39 29.29 -23.01
C THR A 29 -9.86 27.89 -23.26
N PHE A 30 -10.49 26.88 -22.67
CA PHE A 30 -10.12 25.48 -22.82
C PHE A 30 -10.03 25.04 -24.31
N ALA A 31 -10.79 25.71 -25.18
CA ALA A 31 -10.76 25.49 -26.62
C ALA A 31 -9.41 25.84 -27.28
N TYR A 32 -8.64 26.79 -26.74
CA TYR A 32 -7.29 27.09 -27.23
C TYR A 32 -6.25 26.13 -26.66
N PHE A 33 -6.44 25.64 -25.44
CA PHE A 33 -5.56 24.65 -24.83
C PHE A 33 -5.48 23.36 -25.68
N ASN A 34 -6.62 22.87 -26.18
CA ASN A 34 -6.68 21.70 -27.05
C ASN A 34 -6.02 21.90 -28.43
N LYS A 35 -5.67 23.14 -28.80
CA LYS A 35 -4.94 23.45 -30.04
C LYS A 35 -3.42 23.47 -29.85
N LEU A 36 -2.93 23.42 -28.61
CA LEU A 36 -1.50 23.33 -28.34
C LEU A 36 -0.94 21.98 -28.83
N PRO A 37 0.36 21.88 -29.13
CA PRO A 37 1.05 20.60 -29.27
C PRO A 37 0.86 19.70 -28.04
N GLN A 38 0.83 18.37 -28.25
CA GLN A 38 0.63 17.40 -27.16
C GLN A 38 1.72 17.52 -26.10
N GLU A 39 2.97 17.75 -26.51
CA GLU A 39 4.11 17.91 -25.61
C GLU A 39 3.91 19.09 -24.67
N LEU A 40 3.40 20.21 -25.18
CA LEU A 40 3.11 21.40 -24.38
C LEU A 40 1.92 21.17 -23.43
N ARG A 41 0.87 20.47 -23.87
CA ARG A 41 -0.23 20.09 -22.98
C ARG A 41 0.23 19.19 -21.84
N ASN A 42 1.04 18.18 -22.14
CA ASN A 42 1.60 17.25 -21.16
C ASN A 42 2.44 18.00 -20.11
N GLN A 43 3.26 18.96 -20.54
CA GLN A 43 4.03 19.81 -19.63
C GLN A 43 3.13 20.65 -18.73
N ILE A 44 2.11 21.30 -19.29
CA ILE A 44 1.17 22.11 -18.49
C ILE A 44 0.45 21.24 -17.45
N TRP A 45 0.02 20.03 -17.82
CA TRP A 45 -0.59 19.11 -16.86
C TRP A 45 0.38 18.64 -15.80
N ALA A 46 1.62 18.30 -16.16
CA ALA A 46 2.63 17.89 -15.19
C ALA A 46 2.91 19.00 -14.16
N GLU A 47 3.06 20.25 -14.60
CA GLU A 47 3.28 21.40 -13.72
C GLU A 47 2.07 21.67 -12.81
N ALA A 48 0.85 21.63 -13.36
CA ALA A 48 -0.37 21.82 -12.58
C ALA A 48 -0.52 20.76 -11.48
N ILE A 49 -0.22 19.49 -11.81
CA ILE A 49 -0.23 18.38 -10.85
C ILE A 49 0.85 18.57 -9.77
N ALA A 50 2.05 19.00 -10.14
CA ALA A 50 3.13 19.25 -9.18
C ALA A 50 2.77 20.34 -8.17
N ILE A 51 2.13 21.44 -8.63
CA ILE A 51 1.65 22.52 -7.76
C ILE A 51 0.58 22.00 -6.79
N GLU A 52 -0.44 21.28 -7.29
CA GLU A 52 -1.49 20.75 -6.43
C GLU A 52 -0.98 19.70 -5.44
N ARG A 53 -0.01 18.85 -5.85
CA ARG A 53 0.64 17.91 -4.95
C ARG A 53 1.23 18.62 -3.73
N GLN A 54 1.94 19.73 -3.94
CA GLN A 54 2.53 20.51 -2.85
C GLN A 54 1.45 21.02 -1.89
N GLN A 55 0.35 21.55 -2.43
CA GLN A 55 -0.78 22.03 -1.63
C GLN A 55 -1.41 20.90 -0.80
N ILE A 56 -1.69 19.74 -1.42
CA ILE A 56 -2.27 18.59 -0.72
C ILE A 56 -1.34 18.06 0.38
N VAL A 57 -0.03 18.09 0.14
CA VAL A 57 0.99 17.61 1.09
C VAL A 57 1.14 18.55 2.29
N ASP A 58 1.03 19.86 2.07
CA ASP A 58 1.17 20.88 3.11
C ASP A 58 -0.11 21.08 3.94
N GLU A 59 -1.25 20.55 3.48
CA GLU A 59 -2.52 20.62 4.19
C GLU A 59 -2.47 19.84 5.54
N PRO A 60 -2.90 20.46 6.65
CA PRO A 60 -2.96 19.77 7.93
C PRO A 60 -3.97 18.62 7.88
N CYS A 61 -3.50 17.41 8.14
CA CYS A 61 -4.35 16.23 8.14
C CYS A 61 -5.03 16.04 9.51
N THR A 62 -6.34 16.25 9.53
CA THR A 62 -7.17 16.10 10.74
C THR A 62 -7.81 14.72 10.88
N THR A 63 -7.71 13.88 9.84
CA THR A 63 -8.28 12.52 9.82
C THR A 63 -7.24 11.52 9.30
N SER A 64 -7.30 10.29 9.81
CA SER A 64 -6.42 9.20 9.37
C SER A 64 -6.54 8.91 7.86
N HIS A 65 -7.74 9.06 7.27
CA HIS A 65 -7.91 8.95 5.82
C HIS A 65 -7.14 10.03 5.03
N ALA A 66 -7.21 11.30 5.45
CA ALA A 66 -6.47 12.38 4.79
C ALA A 66 -4.95 12.20 4.95
N GLU A 67 -4.52 11.73 6.11
CA GLU A 67 -3.11 11.46 6.40
C GLU A 67 -2.55 10.36 5.51
N ARG A 68 -3.27 9.24 5.32
CA ARG A 68 -2.86 8.18 4.38
C ARG A 68 -2.64 8.70 2.96
N GLN A 69 -3.52 9.57 2.50
CA GLN A 69 -3.41 10.19 1.18
C GLN A 69 -2.21 11.12 1.08
N ARG A 70 -1.94 11.90 2.12
CA ARG A 70 -0.77 12.76 2.22
C ARG A 70 0.52 11.93 2.20
N GLN A 71 0.58 10.89 3.01
CA GLN A 71 1.70 9.94 3.08
C GLN A 71 1.96 9.27 1.71
N ALA A 72 0.90 8.86 1.01
CA ALA A 72 1.00 8.27 -0.32
C ALA A 72 1.62 9.20 -1.38
N LEU A 73 1.45 10.53 -1.24
CA LEU A 73 2.06 11.52 -2.14
C LEU A 73 3.47 11.95 -1.72
N LEU A 74 3.81 11.81 -0.44
CA LEU A 74 5.16 12.05 0.07
C LEU A 74 6.12 10.93 -0.31
N GLY A 75 5.60 9.71 -0.45
CA GLY A 75 6.40 8.50 -0.54
C GLY A 75 6.67 7.94 0.85
N TYR A 76 6.42 6.64 1.01
CA TYR A 76 6.45 5.99 2.33
C TYR A 76 7.86 5.98 2.96
N ASP A 77 8.91 5.92 2.15
CA ASP A 77 10.30 5.97 2.59
C ASP A 77 10.70 7.32 3.22
N SER A 78 10.01 8.40 2.85
CA SER A 78 10.28 9.74 3.39
C SER A 78 9.64 9.94 4.77
N ILE A 79 8.80 9.00 5.22
CA ILE A 79 8.12 9.08 6.51
C ILE A 79 9.06 8.50 7.57
N PRO A 80 9.44 9.29 8.59
CA PRO A 80 10.27 8.79 9.68
C PRO A 80 9.59 7.63 10.39
N ASP A 81 10.36 6.63 10.82
CA ASP A 81 9.89 5.60 11.74
C ASP A 81 9.62 6.23 13.10
N SER A 82 8.42 6.80 13.25
CA SER A 82 8.02 7.53 14.44
C SER A 82 7.39 6.58 15.45
N LYS A 83 7.66 6.81 16.74
CA LYS A 83 6.97 6.14 17.84
C LYS A 83 5.53 6.66 18.07
N ASP A 84 5.13 7.75 17.39
CA ASP A 84 3.78 8.30 17.51
C ASP A 84 2.81 7.47 16.65
N GLU A 85 1.83 6.82 17.28
CA GLU A 85 0.78 6.04 16.61
C GLU A 85 0.11 6.83 15.47
N LYS A 86 -0.04 8.16 15.62
CA LYS A 86 -0.66 9.00 14.58
C LYS A 86 0.20 9.21 13.34
N ARG A 87 1.50 8.95 13.42
CA ARG A 87 2.47 9.18 12.35
C ARG A 87 3.12 7.89 11.85
N GLN A 88 2.58 6.73 12.24
CA GLN A 88 2.98 5.47 11.63
C GLN A 88 2.66 5.48 10.13
N ARG A 89 3.44 4.74 9.36
CA ARG A 89 3.22 4.55 7.92
C ARG A 89 1.89 3.83 7.73
N GLU A 90 0.95 4.52 7.12
CA GLU A 90 -0.36 3.98 6.77
C GLU A 90 -0.56 4.06 5.25
N HIS A 91 -0.69 2.89 4.62
CA HIS A 91 -0.85 2.79 3.17
C HIS A 91 -2.31 2.96 2.75
N LEU A 92 -2.54 3.45 1.53
CA LEU A 92 -3.89 3.60 0.97
C LEU A 92 -4.66 2.28 1.01
N ARG A 93 -5.96 2.37 1.29
CA ARG A 93 -6.82 1.19 1.45
C ARG A 93 -7.72 0.94 0.24
N LEU A 94 -7.82 -0.33 -0.12
CA LEU A 94 -8.73 -0.87 -1.12
C LEU A 94 -9.54 -2.00 -0.48
N TYR A 95 -10.86 -1.83 -0.43
CA TYR A 95 -11.76 -2.83 0.13
C TYR A 95 -12.48 -3.58 -0.99
N ILE A 96 -12.49 -4.91 -0.90
CA ILE A 96 -13.26 -5.79 -1.77
C ILE A 96 -14.28 -6.53 -0.92
N TYR A 97 -15.55 -6.36 -1.27
CA TYR A 97 -16.64 -7.10 -0.66
C TYR A 97 -16.86 -8.41 -1.42
N ALA A 98 -16.89 -9.51 -0.69
CA ALA A 98 -17.14 -10.85 -1.21
C ALA A 98 -18.37 -11.43 -0.50
N SER A 99 -19.17 -12.22 -1.21
CA SER A 99 -20.20 -13.03 -0.57
C SER A 99 -19.68 -14.43 -0.31
N SER A 100 -20.06 -15.04 0.82
CA SER A 100 -19.83 -16.46 1.06
C SER A 100 -20.68 -17.37 0.15
N LYS A 101 -21.71 -16.81 -0.51
CA LYS A 101 -22.71 -17.57 -1.30
C LYS A 101 -22.56 -17.39 -2.81
N THR A 102 -21.79 -16.40 -3.26
CA THR A 102 -21.61 -16.09 -4.68
C THR A 102 -20.16 -15.73 -4.97
N ASP A 103 -19.68 -16.02 -6.19
CA ASP A 103 -18.34 -15.64 -6.65
C ASP A 103 -18.25 -14.15 -7.07
N GLU A 104 -19.27 -13.35 -6.69
CA GLU A 104 -19.31 -11.92 -6.98
C GLU A 104 -18.38 -11.16 -6.03
N LEU A 105 -17.40 -10.48 -6.62
CA LEU A 105 -16.57 -9.51 -5.92
C LEU A 105 -17.06 -8.11 -6.26
N ARG A 106 -17.20 -7.26 -5.25
CA ARG A 106 -17.65 -5.87 -5.41
C ARG A 106 -16.60 -4.92 -4.88
N LEU A 107 -16.34 -3.86 -5.65
CA LEU A 107 -15.40 -2.82 -5.24
C LEU A 107 -16.04 -1.97 -4.12
N GLY A 108 -15.38 -1.93 -2.98
CA GLY A 108 -15.76 -1.11 -1.84
C GLY A 108 -15.07 0.25 -1.80
N LYS A 109 -14.67 0.66 -0.60
CA LYS A 109 -13.90 1.90 -0.42
C LYS A 109 -12.56 1.79 -1.17
N ASN A 110 -12.34 2.75 -2.05
CA ASN A 110 -11.16 2.86 -2.91
C ASN A 110 -10.46 4.21 -2.65
N GLU A 111 -9.49 4.21 -1.74
CA GLU A 111 -8.80 5.45 -1.35
C GLU A 111 -7.89 6.01 -2.45
N PHE A 112 -7.44 5.18 -3.40
CA PHE A 112 -6.71 5.65 -4.59
C PHE A 112 -7.59 6.53 -5.47
N GLN A 113 -8.84 6.13 -5.72
CA GLN A 113 -9.77 6.95 -6.48
C GLN A 113 -10.13 8.24 -5.73
N THR A 114 -10.27 8.17 -4.40
CA THR A 114 -10.47 9.36 -3.57
C THR A 114 -9.28 10.31 -3.63
N LEU A 115 -8.05 9.79 -3.68
CA LEU A 115 -6.84 10.59 -3.82
C LEU A 115 -6.81 11.33 -5.17
N ILE A 116 -7.09 10.64 -6.27
CA ILE A 116 -7.19 11.28 -7.60
C ILE A 116 -8.19 12.44 -7.57
N ASN A 117 -9.32 12.26 -6.87
CA ASN A 117 -10.35 13.28 -6.77
C ASN A 117 -9.96 14.47 -5.86
N ARG A 118 -8.83 14.42 -5.15
CA ARG A 118 -8.27 15.59 -4.45
C ARG A 118 -7.55 16.56 -5.38
N PHE A 119 -7.08 16.09 -6.53
CA PHE A 119 -6.51 16.96 -7.54
C PHE A 119 -7.64 17.66 -8.29
N SER A 120 -7.76 18.98 -8.14
CA SER A 120 -8.82 19.74 -8.82
C SER A 120 -8.64 19.69 -10.33
N VAL A 121 -7.39 19.62 -10.81
CA VAL A 121 -7.01 19.37 -12.20
C VAL A 121 -7.64 18.09 -12.76
N ALA A 122 -7.87 17.06 -11.95
CA ALA A 122 -8.48 15.80 -12.38
C ALA A 122 -9.95 15.96 -12.83
N THR A 123 -10.59 17.09 -12.52
CA THR A 123 -11.97 17.41 -12.92
C THR A 123 -12.05 18.21 -14.21
N ALA A 124 -10.93 18.73 -14.71
CA ALA A 124 -10.90 19.61 -15.87
C ALA A 124 -11.31 18.91 -17.17
N CYS A 125 -10.75 17.73 -17.43
CA CYS A 125 -11.09 16.88 -18.58
C CYS A 125 -10.54 15.45 -18.40
N SER A 126 -10.88 14.55 -19.32
CA SER A 126 -10.38 13.16 -19.33
C SER A 126 -8.86 13.07 -19.49
N GLU A 127 -8.25 13.94 -20.31
CA GLU A 127 -6.78 14.01 -20.50
C GLU A 127 -6.08 14.38 -19.19
N ALA A 128 -6.50 15.46 -18.54
CA ALA A 128 -5.96 15.89 -17.24
C ALA A 128 -6.13 14.82 -16.16
N ARG A 129 -7.30 14.17 -16.12
CA ARG A 129 -7.56 13.05 -15.21
C ARG A 129 -6.61 11.88 -15.46
N ALA A 130 -6.33 11.53 -16.72
CA ALA A 130 -5.38 10.48 -17.06
C ALA A 130 -3.96 10.82 -16.58
N HIS A 131 -3.52 12.07 -16.73
CA HIS A 131 -2.24 12.52 -16.19
C HIS A 131 -2.16 12.43 -14.65
N VAL A 132 -3.24 12.80 -13.93
CA VAL A 132 -3.30 12.64 -12.48
C VAL A 132 -3.23 11.17 -12.08
N ILE A 133 -3.98 10.29 -12.77
CA ILE A 133 -3.92 8.84 -12.53
C ILE A 133 -2.50 8.32 -12.71
N GLU A 134 -1.85 8.67 -13.81
CA GLU A 134 -0.48 8.26 -14.11
C GLU A 134 0.52 8.80 -13.07
N PHE A 135 0.40 10.06 -12.70
CA PHE A 135 1.21 10.67 -11.65
C PHE A 135 1.05 9.94 -10.32
N CYS A 136 -0.20 9.74 -9.84
CA CYS A 136 -0.47 9.03 -8.60
C CYS A 136 0.08 7.59 -8.65
N ARG A 137 -0.08 6.87 -9.77
CA ARG A 137 0.50 5.53 -9.94
C ARG A 137 2.02 5.50 -9.80
N ARG A 138 2.72 6.54 -10.26
CA ARG A 138 4.18 6.63 -10.14
C ARG A 138 4.65 7.00 -8.73
N GLN A 139 3.83 7.73 -7.98
CA GLN A 139 4.17 8.14 -6.61
C GLN A 139 3.86 7.04 -5.58
N ILE A 140 2.82 6.24 -5.83
CA ILE A 140 2.29 5.27 -4.88
C ILE A 140 2.87 3.92 -5.22
N GLU A 141 3.71 3.40 -4.33
CA GLU A 141 4.40 2.12 -4.54
C GLU A 141 3.44 0.92 -4.51
N PHE A 142 2.48 0.92 -3.58
CA PHE A 142 1.49 -0.13 -3.44
C PHE A 142 0.24 0.35 -2.68
N VAL A 143 -0.82 -0.45 -2.75
CA VAL A 143 -2.07 -0.26 -1.99
C VAL A 143 -2.35 -1.48 -1.12
N THR A 144 -3.03 -1.25 0.00
CA THR A 144 -3.46 -2.31 0.91
C THR A 144 -4.82 -2.85 0.51
N LEU A 145 -4.85 -4.10 0.09
CA LEU A 145 -6.06 -4.86 -0.16
C LEU A 145 -6.63 -5.42 1.15
N PHE A 146 -7.91 -5.14 1.37
CA PHE A 146 -8.74 -5.71 2.41
C PHE A 146 -9.90 -6.47 1.77
N ARG A 147 -10.18 -7.67 2.27
CA ARG A 147 -11.36 -8.45 1.89
C ARG A 147 -12.39 -8.38 3.01
N ILE A 148 -13.65 -8.12 2.68
CA ILE A 148 -14.80 -8.12 3.61
C ILE A 148 -15.79 -9.20 3.16
N ILE A 149 -16.18 -10.11 4.06
CA ILE A 149 -17.27 -11.06 3.82
C ILE A 149 -18.60 -10.40 4.21
N GLU A 150 -19.56 -10.33 3.29
CA GLU A 150 -20.93 -9.90 3.56
C GLU A 150 -21.88 -11.10 3.52
N ASP A 151 -22.18 -11.67 4.70
CA ASP A 151 -23.07 -12.82 4.85
C ASP A 151 -24.58 -12.46 4.81
N GLN A 152 -24.90 -11.17 4.94
CA GLN A 152 -26.26 -10.67 4.77
C GLN A 152 -26.35 -9.76 3.55
N PRO A 153 -27.31 -9.98 2.63
CA PRO A 153 -27.66 -8.97 1.65
C PRO A 153 -28.15 -7.76 2.45
N SER A 154 -27.35 -6.70 2.47
CA SER A 154 -27.65 -5.48 3.20
C SER A 154 -29.11 -5.10 2.99
N THR A 155 -29.85 -5.10 4.09
CA THR A 155 -31.25 -4.69 4.16
C THR A 155 -31.37 -3.30 3.56
N LYS A 156 -32.05 -3.22 2.40
CA LYS A 156 -32.71 -2.04 1.83
C LYS A 156 -31.97 -0.72 2.09
N ASN A 157 -30.78 -0.50 1.49
CA ASN A 157 -30.32 0.82 1.01
C ASN A 157 -28.85 0.88 0.51
N SER A 158 -27.99 -0.14 0.67
CA SER A 158 -26.57 -0.06 0.23
C SER A 158 -26.19 -0.86 -1.02
N VAL A 159 -27.10 -1.65 -1.61
CA VAL A 159 -26.81 -2.54 -2.76
C VAL A 159 -26.60 -1.78 -4.09
N LEU A 160 -26.95 -0.49 -4.18
CA LEU A 160 -27.08 0.20 -5.48
C LEU A 160 -25.83 0.93 -6.01
N LYS A 161 -24.63 0.79 -5.42
CA LYS A 161 -23.48 1.63 -5.86
C LYS A 161 -22.12 0.98 -6.06
N ASN A 162 -21.92 -0.29 -5.70
CA ASN A 162 -20.61 -0.92 -5.85
C ASN A 162 -20.59 -1.80 -7.11
N PRO A 163 -19.74 -1.49 -8.12
CA PRO A 163 -19.67 -2.27 -9.34
C PRO A 163 -19.14 -3.68 -9.04
N VAL A 164 -19.72 -4.67 -9.71
CA VAL A 164 -19.20 -6.05 -9.74
C VAL A 164 -17.88 -6.03 -10.51
N LEU A 165 -16.87 -6.70 -9.96
CA LEU A 165 -15.55 -6.82 -10.54
C LEU A 165 -15.52 -7.95 -11.57
N GLU A 166 -15.78 -7.58 -12.82
CA GLU A 166 -15.69 -8.46 -13.98
C GLU A 166 -14.28 -8.46 -14.60
N GLN A 167 -13.54 -7.36 -14.45
CA GLN A 167 -12.18 -7.20 -14.99
C GLN A 167 -11.24 -6.56 -13.95
N PRO A 168 -9.93 -6.77 -14.07
CA PRO A 168 -8.94 -6.11 -13.24
C PRO A 168 -9.03 -4.59 -13.34
N VAL A 169 -8.99 -3.92 -12.18
CA VAL A 169 -9.13 -2.47 -12.06
C VAL A 169 -7.76 -1.78 -12.00
N PHE A 170 -6.74 -2.50 -11.54
CA PHE A 170 -5.42 -1.94 -11.23
C PHE A 170 -4.30 -2.71 -11.94
N THR A 171 -4.41 -2.88 -13.26
CA THR A 171 -3.46 -3.67 -14.10
C THR A 171 -2.02 -3.22 -14.05
N ASP A 172 -1.77 -1.96 -13.67
CA ASP A 172 -0.44 -1.36 -13.70
C ASP A 172 0.31 -1.51 -12.37
N MET A 173 -0.37 -1.97 -11.32
CA MET A 173 0.24 -2.19 -10.00
C MET A 173 1.09 -3.46 -10.02
N THR A 174 2.39 -3.31 -9.76
CA THR A 174 3.34 -4.44 -9.72
C THR A 174 3.58 -4.96 -8.31
N THR A 175 3.31 -4.14 -7.29
CA THR A 175 3.38 -4.51 -5.89
C THR A 175 2.01 -4.34 -5.25
N VAL A 176 1.55 -5.35 -4.53
CA VAL A 176 0.27 -5.31 -3.80
C VAL A 176 0.51 -5.70 -2.35
N MET A 177 -0.10 -4.97 -1.42
CA MET A 177 -0.09 -5.36 -0.01
C MET A 177 -1.43 -6.00 0.34
N VAL A 178 -1.41 -7.13 1.04
CA VAL A 178 -2.63 -7.87 1.45
C VAL A 178 -2.64 -7.99 2.96
N THR A 179 -3.77 -7.68 3.60
CA THR A 179 -3.92 -7.78 5.06
C THR A 179 -4.87 -8.89 5.47
N THR A 180 -4.42 -9.84 6.31
CA THR A 180 -5.21 -11.01 6.76
C THR A 180 -5.56 -11.00 8.25
N ALA A 181 -4.78 -10.31 9.10
CA ALA A 181 -4.88 -10.42 10.56
C ALA A 181 -5.14 -9.08 11.25
N ARG A 182 -5.76 -9.14 12.43
CA ARG A 182 -6.32 -7.98 13.13
C ARG A 182 -5.86 -7.79 14.55
N PHE A 183 -5.72 -6.51 14.87
CA PHE A 183 -5.65 -6.00 16.23
C PHE A 183 -6.94 -5.20 16.57
N HIS A 184 -7.42 -4.33 15.66
CA HIS A 184 -8.61 -3.49 15.87
C HIS A 184 -9.45 -3.24 14.58
N PRO A 185 -10.75 -2.87 14.68
CA PRO A 185 -11.64 -2.60 13.54
C PRO A 185 -11.19 -1.44 12.64
N GLU A 186 -10.53 -0.43 13.19
CA GLU A 186 -9.93 0.67 12.43
C GLU A 186 -8.79 0.22 11.51
N ASN A 187 -8.25 -0.98 11.73
CA ASN A 187 -7.22 -1.61 10.92
C ASN A 187 -7.81 -2.55 9.84
N GLY A 188 -9.15 -2.66 9.69
CA GLY A 188 -9.84 -3.36 8.58
C GLY A 188 -11.14 -4.15 8.95
N PRO A 189 -11.63 -5.10 8.10
CA PRO A 189 -12.77 -6.09 8.30
C PRO A 189 -12.55 -7.51 8.96
N GLU A 190 -13.18 -7.89 10.10
CA GLU A 190 -12.66 -8.95 11.05
C GLU A 190 -12.30 -10.30 10.44
N GLU A 191 -13.05 -10.72 9.42
CA GLU A 191 -12.80 -11.93 8.65
C GLU A 191 -12.06 -11.59 7.35
N GLY A 192 -10.90 -12.23 7.16
CA GLY A 192 -9.96 -11.95 6.07
C GLY A 192 -10.02 -12.98 4.94
N PHE A 193 -8.86 -13.55 4.62
CA PHE A 193 -8.71 -14.57 3.59
C PHE A 193 -8.66 -15.97 4.22
N ASP A 194 -9.32 -16.92 3.57
CA ASP A 194 -9.53 -18.26 4.09
C ASP A 194 -8.48 -19.27 3.59
N SER A 195 -7.78 -18.95 2.50
CA SER A 195 -6.78 -19.81 1.86
C SER A 195 -5.80 -19.02 0.97
N PRO A 196 -4.62 -19.56 0.63
CA PRO A 196 -3.66 -18.93 -0.28
C PRO A 196 -4.23 -18.83 -1.70
N ASP A 197 -5.00 -19.82 -2.15
CA ASP A 197 -5.68 -19.80 -3.45
C ASP A 197 -6.64 -18.62 -3.55
N GLN A 198 -7.40 -18.35 -2.48
CA GLN A 198 -8.34 -17.24 -2.43
C GLN A 198 -7.62 -15.87 -2.46
N VAL A 199 -6.48 -15.74 -1.76
CA VAL A 199 -5.64 -14.54 -1.84
C VAL A 199 -5.21 -14.29 -3.29
N VAL A 200 -4.64 -15.31 -3.92
CA VAL A 200 -4.11 -15.22 -5.29
C VAL A 200 -5.23 -14.94 -6.29
N GLU A 201 -6.38 -15.60 -6.17
CA GLU A 201 -7.52 -15.39 -7.06
C GLU A 201 -7.99 -13.93 -7.00
N ILE A 202 -8.19 -13.39 -5.79
CA ILE A 202 -8.65 -12.01 -5.62
C ILE A 202 -7.59 -11.03 -6.11
N VAL A 203 -6.30 -11.26 -5.81
CA VAL A 203 -5.21 -10.41 -6.31
C VAL A 203 -5.20 -10.41 -7.85
N ALA A 204 -5.28 -11.58 -8.48
CA ALA A 204 -5.31 -11.69 -9.94
C ALA A 204 -6.56 -11.02 -10.54
N ARG A 205 -7.73 -11.15 -9.90
CA ARG A 205 -8.98 -10.51 -10.36
C ARG A 205 -8.96 -8.99 -10.22
N VAL A 206 -8.30 -8.44 -9.21
CA VAL A 206 -8.29 -7.00 -8.91
C VAL A 206 -7.15 -6.27 -9.63
N PHE A 207 -5.96 -6.87 -9.64
CA PHE A 207 -4.72 -6.25 -10.11
C PHE A 207 -4.19 -6.86 -11.41
N GLY A 208 -4.74 -7.99 -11.86
CA GLY A 208 -4.31 -8.66 -13.08
C GLY A 208 -3.04 -9.48 -12.90
N ASN A 209 -2.47 -9.94 -14.01
CA ASN A 209 -1.32 -10.84 -14.06
C ASN A 209 0.05 -10.13 -14.01
N GLY A 210 0.06 -8.80 -13.94
CA GLY A 210 1.27 -7.97 -13.90
C GLY A 210 1.90 -7.83 -12.51
N VAL A 211 1.28 -8.41 -11.48
CA VAL A 211 1.79 -8.38 -10.10
C VAL A 211 3.11 -9.17 -10.02
N LYS A 212 4.15 -8.49 -9.55
CA LYS A 212 5.51 -9.03 -9.35
C LYS A 212 5.85 -9.26 -7.89
N LYS A 213 5.15 -8.56 -6.99
CA LYS A 213 5.40 -8.63 -5.54
C LYS A 213 4.10 -8.61 -4.74
N ILE A 214 3.98 -9.55 -3.80
CA ILE A 214 2.94 -9.52 -2.77
C ILE A 214 3.62 -9.23 -1.43
N ILE A 215 3.16 -8.19 -0.74
CA ILE A 215 3.53 -7.93 0.65
C ILE A 215 2.37 -8.40 1.51
N TRP A 216 2.57 -9.48 2.24
CA TRP A 216 1.59 -9.97 3.19
C TRP A 216 1.76 -9.26 4.53
N SER A 217 0.87 -8.33 4.83
CA SER A 217 0.90 -7.51 6.04
C SER A 217 -0.06 -8.06 7.09
N ALA A 218 0.48 -8.47 8.24
CA ALA A 218 -0.28 -9.01 9.35
C ALA A 218 -0.13 -8.15 10.60
N TRP A 219 -1.24 -7.98 11.32
CA TRP A 219 -1.27 -7.41 12.67
C TRP A 219 -1.68 -8.50 13.64
N CYS A 220 -0.90 -8.69 14.71
CA CYS A 220 -1.21 -9.68 15.72
C CYS A 220 -0.88 -9.20 17.13
N HIS A 221 -1.64 -9.72 18.10
CA HIS A 221 -1.24 -9.68 19.49
C HIS A 221 0.00 -10.55 19.70
N PRO A 222 0.81 -10.28 20.74
CA PRO A 222 2.01 -11.07 21.03
C PRO A 222 1.72 -12.55 21.31
N TRP A 223 0.46 -12.96 21.51
CA TRP A 223 0.08 -14.36 21.71
C TRP A 223 -0.83 -14.91 20.60
N GLY A 224 -1.02 -14.13 19.53
CA GLY A 224 -1.98 -14.41 18.45
C GLY A 224 -1.33 -14.70 17.11
N MET A 225 -0.09 -15.19 17.09
CA MET A 225 0.62 -15.51 15.83
C MET A 225 -0.12 -16.56 15.01
N ASP A 226 -0.82 -17.49 15.64
CA ASP A 226 -1.64 -18.46 14.92
C ASP A 226 -2.82 -17.81 14.18
N ASN A 227 -3.29 -16.64 14.65
CA ASN A 227 -4.34 -15.83 13.98
C ASN A 227 -3.81 -15.06 12.76
N VAL A 228 -2.48 -15.04 12.55
CA VAL A 228 -1.90 -14.45 11.33
C VAL A 228 -2.24 -15.31 10.12
N TYR A 229 -2.27 -16.63 10.31
CA TYR A 229 -2.41 -17.63 9.26
C TYR A 229 -3.88 -17.88 8.93
N TRP A 230 -4.15 -18.30 7.68
CA TRP A 230 -5.51 -18.64 7.25
C TRP A 230 -6.08 -19.83 8.04
N PRO A 231 -7.37 -19.78 8.44
CA PRO A 231 -7.97 -20.65 9.44
C PRO A 231 -8.08 -22.14 9.07
N HIS A 232 -7.83 -22.52 7.81
CA HIS A 232 -8.05 -23.89 7.32
C HIS A 232 -6.81 -24.52 6.67
N THR A 233 -5.71 -24.64 7.41
CA THR A 233 -4.51 -25.32 6.87
C THR A 233 -4.19 -26.64 7.57
N PRO A 234 -4.44 -27.79 6.91
CA PRO A 234 -4.00 -29.11 7.35
C PRO A 234 -2.47 -29.25 7.45
N LEU A 235 -1.72 -28.42 6.73
CA LEU A 235 -0.25 -28.43 6.66
C LEU A 235 0.45 -27.83 7.89
N LEU A 236 -0.30 -27.22 8.81
CA LEU A 236 0.20 -26.96 10.17
C LEU A 236 0.17 -28.25 11.04
N GLY A 237 -0.04 -29.41 10.41
CA GLY A 237 0.03 -30.74 11.01
C GLY A 237 1.25 -30.85 11.92
N GLN A 238 1.01 -31.41 13.11
CA GLN A 238 1.92 -31.52 14.23
C GLN A 238 3.38 -31.49 13.78
N VAL A 239 4.05 -30.37 14.06
CA VAL A 239 5.51 -30.28 13.96
C VAL A 239 6.05 -31.40 14.82
N THR A 240 6.44 -32.52 14.20
CA THR A 240 7.14 -33.57 14.93
C THR A 240 8.39 -32.92 15.48
N PRO A 241 8.58 -32.92 16.81
CA PRO A 241 9.64 -32.12 17.45
C PRO A 241 11.05 -32.55 17.05
N PHE A 242 11.21 -33.57 16.20
CA PHE A 242 12.48 -34.08 15.74
C PHE A 242 12.31 -34.59 14.31
N GLY A 243 12.71 -33.76 13.35
CA GLY A 243 13.12 -34.17 12.02
C GLY A 243 14.46 -33.52 11.77
N GLN A 244 15.48 -34.30 11.42
CA GLN A 244 16.77 -33.77 11.03
C GLN A 244 16.54 -32.81 9.84
N PHE A 245 16.70 -31.50 10.09
CA PHE A 245 16.78 -30.55 9.01
C PHE A 245 18.15 -30.73 8.35
N ASP A 246 18.17 -30.95 7.04
CA ASP A 246 19.41 -31.06 6.28
C ASP A 246 20.12 -29.70 6.30
N MET A 247 21.17 -29.61 7.12
CA MET A 247 22.04 -28.44 7.20
C MET A 247 22.78 -28.24 5.88
N ILE A 248 22.92 -27.00 5.43
CA ILE A 248 23.80 -26.69 4.31
C ILE A 248 25.22 -26.74 4.82
N ASP A 249 25.96 -27.76 4.40
CA ASP A 249 27.42 -27.83 4.50
C ASP A 249 27.98 -27.68 3.08
N ASP A 250 28.04 -26.45 2.54
CA ASP A 250 29.24 -25.94 1.84
C ASP A 250 29.10 -24.53 1.20
N SER A 251 30.29 -23.95 1.05
CA SER A 251 30.79 -22.61 0.73
C SER A 251 30.47 -21.98 -0.65
N GLY A 252 29.34 -22.32 -1.28
CA GLY A 252 29.00 -21.88 -2.64
C GLY A 252 27.81 -20.92 -2.80
N HIS A 253 27.07 -20.60 -1.75
CA HIS A 253 25.81 -19.85 -1.85
C HIS A 253 25.98 -18.39 -1.41
N SER A 254 25.78 -17.48 -2.36
CA SER A 254 25.87 -16.02 -2.20
C SER A 254 24.85 -15.48 -1.20
N GLU A 255 25.30 -14.65 -0.23
CA GLU A 255 24.58 -13.61 0.54
C GLU A 255 23.15 -13.85 1.13
N THR A 256 22.47 -14.94 0.79
CA THR A 256 21.20 -15.46 1.35
C THR A 256 21.50 -16.71 2.16
N ALA A 257 21.09 -16.72 3.44
CA ALA A 257 21.54 -17.73 4.41
C ALA A 257 20.56 -18.89 4.63
N HIS A 258 19.33 -18.78 4.14
CA HIS A 258 18.26 -19.76 4.39
C HIS A 258 17.36 -19.93 3.16
N PHE A 259 16.92 -21.16 2.87
CA PHE A 259 15.95 -21.41 1.80
C PHE A 259 15.03 -22.60 2.10
N LEU A 260 13.84 -22.62 1.49
CA LEU A 260 12.90 -23.74 1.52
C LEU A 260 12.88 -24.44 0.16
N SER A 261 13.17 -25.74 0.17
CA SER A 261 13.13 -26.60 -1.01
C SER A 261 11.68 -26.93 -1.44
N PRO A 262 11.47 -27.43 -2.68
CA PRO A 262 10.14 -27.78 -3.18
C PRO A 262 9.42 -28.87 -2.36
N ASP A 263 10.16 -29.73 -1.67
CA ASP A 263 9.66 -30.78 -0.76
C ASP A 263 9.41 -30.28 0.68
N LEU A 264 9.44 -28.95 0.89
CA LEU A 264 9.16 -28.29 2.18
C LEU A 264 10.21 -28.53 3.27
N VAL A 265 11.47 -28.74 2.88
CA VAL A 265 12.60 -28.80 3.81
C VAL A 265 13.22 -27.42 3.95
N LEU A 266 13.32 -26.93 5.19
CA LEU A 266 13.96 -25.65 5.49
C LEU A 266 15.45 -25.87 5.73
N HIS A 267 16.27 -25.28 4.88
CA HIS A 267 17.72 -25.33 4.94
C HIS A 267 18.26 -24.04 5.57
N ILE A 268 19.03 -24.18 6.64
CA ILE A 268 19.58 -23.07 7.42
C ILE A 268 21.07 -23.28 7.70
N GLN A 269 21.81 -22.17 7.83
CA GLN A 269 23.20 -22.20 8.30
C GLN A 269 23.28 -22.78 9.71
N LYS A 270 24.21 -23.72 9.90
CA LYS A 270 24.42 -24.42 11.17
C LYS A 270 24.77 -23.44 12.30
N GLU A 271 25.59 -22.43 12.05
CA GLU A 271 26.00 -21.45 13.06
C GLU A 271 24.83 -20.59 13.53
N VAL A 272 23.86 -20.32 12.63
CA VAL A 272 22.62 -19.61 12.97
C VAL A 272 21.78 -20.53 13.86
N TYR A 273 21.60 -21.80 13.46
CA TYR A 273 20.89 -22.80 14.26
C TYR A 273 21.50 -23.03 15.66
N GLU A 274 22.83 -23.12 15.76
CA GLU A 274 23.55 -23.43 17.00
C GLU A 274 23.74 -22.23 17.94
N ALA A 275 23.74 -21.00 17.42
CA ALA A 275 23.82 -19.78 18.24
C ALA A 275 22.62 -19.61 19.20
N GLU A 276 21.54 -20.37 18.99
CA GLU A 276 20.27 -20.27 19.71
C GLU A 276 20.08 -21.27 20.86
N ILE A 277 21.10 -22.05 21.22
CA ILE A 277 21.03 -22.93 22.40
C ILE A 277 21.99 -22.46 23.51
N PRO A 278 21.84 -21.26 24.11
CA PRO A 278 22.28 -21.07 25.48
C PRO A 278 21.32 -21.85 26.37
N GLN A 279 21.86 -22.77 27.17
CA GLN A 279 21.10 -23.44 28.23
C GLN A 279 20.40 -22.38 29.10
N GLY A 280 19.08 -22.23 28.93
CA GLY A 280 18.22 -21.56 29.89
C GLY A 280 17.61 -20.21 29.53
N ASN A 281 17.54 -19.77 28.27
CA ASN A 281 16.80 -18.55 27.92
C ASN A 281 16.18 -18.59 26.51
N GLU A 282 14.87 -18.82 26.45
CA GLU A 282 14.02 -19.13 25.28
C GLU A 282 13.73 -17.93 24.34
N TYR A 283 14.76 -17.30 23.77
CA TYR A 283 14.55 -16.06 22.99
C TYR A 283 14.35 -16.26 21.48
N PHE A 284 14.54 -17.47 20.95
CA PHE A 284 14.42 -17.70 19.52
C PHE A 284 13.72 -19.02 19.22
N ASP A 285 12.57 -18.94 18.55
CA ASP A 285 11.81 -20.11 18.11
C ASP A 285 11.86 -20.23 16.58
N TYR A 286 12.83 -21.00 16.07
CA TYR A 286 12.94 -21.31 14.64
C TYR A 286 11.68 -21.97 14.05
N ARG A 287 10.80 -22.55 14.87
CA ARG A 287 9.51 -23.10 14.40
C ARG A 287 8.62 -21.97 13.87
N LEU A 288 8.75 -20.74 14.36
CA LEU A 288 8.03 -19.59 13.83
C LEU A 288 8.52 -19.23 12.42
N LEU A 289 9.84 -19.20 12.20
CA LEU A 289 10.41 -18.98 10.88
C LEU A 289 9.95 -20.07 9.89
N LEU A 290 9.92 -21.33 10.32
CA LEU A 290 9.38 -22.43 9.53
C LEU A 290 7.90 -22.20 9.17
N ARG A 291 7.05 -21.81 10.14
CA ARG A 291 5.63 -21.52 9.88
C ARG A 291 5.43 -20.40 8.87
N HIS A 292 6.16 -19.29 8.98
CA HIS A 292 6.11 -18.20 7.99
C HIS A 292 6.53 -18.68 6.61
N THR A 293 7.61 -19.45 6.54
CA THR A 293 8.17 -19.93 5.27
C THR A 293 7.25 -20.94 4.57
N LEU A 294 6.63 -21.85 5.31
CA LEU A 294 5.64 -22.79 4.77
C LEU A 294 4.45 -22.03 4.16
N LYS A 295 4.03 -20.94 4.79
CA LYS A 295 2.88 -20.14 4.35
C LYS A 295 3.18 -19.35 3.09
N LEU A 296 4.38 -18.80 3.02
CA LEU A 296 4.92 -18.24 1.79
C LEU A 296 4.98 -19.27 0.66
N ALA A 297 5.33 -20.52 0.95
CA ALA A 297 5.36 -21.60 -0.03
C ALA A 297 3.98 -21.98 -0.54
N GLU A 298 3.00 -22.09 0.36
CA GLU A 298 1.61 -22.27 0.01
C GLU A 298 1.10 -21.16 -0.93
N LEU A 299 1.43 -19.90 -0.62
CA LEU A 299 1.05 -18.76 -1.46
C LEU A 299 1.77 -18.75 -2.81
N ALA A 300 3.07 -19.04 -2.85
CA ALA A 300 3.86 -19.13 -4.07
C ALA A 300 3.33 -20.23 -5.01
N ARG A 301 2.99 -21.40 -4.44
CA ARG A 301 2.38 -22.51 -5.20
C ARG A 301 1.02 -22.13 -5.77
N ALA A 302 0.17 -21.49 -4.97
CA ALA A 302 -1.13 -20.99 -5.44
C ALA A 302 -0.97 -19.96 -6.58
N ALA A 303 0.06 -19.10 -6.49
CA ALA A 303 0.35 -18.04 -7.45
C ALA A 303 0.91 -18.54 -8.79
N ALA A 304 1.48 -19.76 -8.85
CA ALA A 304 2.24 -20.26 -9.98
C ALA A 304 1.52 -20.15 -11.34
N LYS A 305 0.19 -20.30 -11.36
CA LYS A 305 -0.63 -20.13 -12.58
C LYS A 305 -1.28 -18.75 -12.69
N PRO A 306 -1.98 -18.22 -11.65
CA PRO A 306 -2.76 -17.00 -11.80
C PRO A 306 -1.90 -15.72 -11.85
N LEU A 307 -0.69 -15.77 -11.27
CA LEU A 307 0.22 -14.63 -11.18
C LEU A 307 1.61 -15.01 -11.73
N PRO A 308 1.74 -15.21 -13.06
CA PRO A 308 2.97 -15.73 -13.68
C PRO A 308 4.17 -14.80 -13.58
N GLN A 309 3.96 -13.52 -13.25
CA GLN A 309 5.05 -12.54 -13.06
C GLN A 309 5.50 -12.40 -11.62
N LEU A 310 4.89 -13.12 -10.66
CA LEU A 310 5.23 -13.02 -9.25
C LEU A 310 6.66 -13.52 -9.00
N GLN A 311 7.48 -12.67 -8.40
CA GLN A 311 8.89 -12.92 -8.10
C GLN A 311 9.18 -12.84 -6.59
N HIS A 312 8.41 -12.03 -5.86
CA HIS A 312 8.65 -11.74 -4.45
C HIS A 312 7.38 -11.91 -3.62
N ILE A 313 7.53 -12.54 -2.47
CA ILE A 313 6.50 -12.58 -1.44
C ILE A 313 7.13 -12.18 -0.11
N ASP A 314 6.79 -11.00 0.37
CA ASP A 314 7.28 -10.51 1.65
C ASP A 314 6.22 -10.72 2.72
N VAL A 315 6.63 -10.93 3.97
CA VAL A 315 5.74 -10.89 5.12
C VAL A 315 6.13 -9.72 5.99
N GLU A 316 5.19 -8.84 6.31
CA GLU A 316 5.33 -7.83 7.34
C GLU A 316 4.43 -8.20 8.51
N VAL A 317 5.02 -8.52 9.66
CA VAL A 317 4.29 -8.82 10.89
C VAL A 317 4.47 -7.66 11.85
N ARG A 318 3.36 -7.04 12.26
CA ARG A 318 3.32 -6.02 13.30
C ARG A 318 2.80 -6.65 14.59
N THR A 319 3.64 -6.65 15.62
CA THR A 319 3.33 -7.16 16.96
C THR A 319 3.27 -6.02 17.97
N GLY A 320 2.24 -6.01 18.81
CA GLY A 320 2.23 -5.15 20.00
C GLY A 320 3.06 -5.77 21.13
N SER A 321 4.01 -5.07 21.70
CA SER A 321 4.81 -5.53 22.84
C SER A 321 5.04 -4.37 23.80
N TRP A 322 4.59 -4.50 25.06
CA TRP A 322 4.76 -3.49 26.12
C TRP A 322 4.29 -2.07 25.75
N GLY A 323 3.25 -1.95 24.93
CA GLY A 323 2.74 -0.66 24.46
C GLY A 323 3.50 -0.06 23.27
N GLU A 324 4.50 -0.76 22.74
CA GLU A 324 5.16 -0.41 21.48
C GLU A 324 4.73 -1.37 20.36
N ILE A 325 4.74 -0.91 19.11
CA ILE A 325 4.50 -1.74 17.93
C ILE A 325 5.86 -2.06 17.29
N ILE A 326 6.19 -3.35 17.19
CA ILE A 326 7.40 -3.85 16.54
C ILE A 326 7.01 -4.40 15.18
N MET A 327 7.73 -3.99 14.14
CA MET A 327 7.56 -4.54 12.79
C MET A 327 8.70 -5.51 12.48
N THR A 328 8.33 -6.73 12.12
CA THR A 328 9.26 -7.74 11.60
C THR A 328 8.95 -7.95 10.13
N ARG A 329 9.97 -7.93 9.27
CA ARG A 329 9.81 -8.12 7.83
C ARG A 329 10.62 -9.31 7.33
N LEU A 330 9.95 -10.30 6.78
CA LEU A 330 10.57 -11.43 6.11
C LEU A 330 10.51 -11.19 4.61
N GLU A 331 11.65 -10.87 3.99
CA GLU A 331 11.73 -10.71 2.54
C GLU A 331 12.12 -12.02 1.88
N THR A 332 11.39 -12.40 0.83
CA THR A 332 11.71 -13.62 0.09
C THR A 332 11.80 -13.42 -1.41
N THR A 333 12.61 -14.28 -2.03
CA THR A 333 12.73 -14.39 -3.48
C THR A 333 12.33 -15.79 -3.90
N TYR A 334 11.37 -15.90 -4.81
CA TYR A 334 10.95 -17.17 -5.39
C TYR A 334 11.68 -17.43 -6.70
N LYS A 335 12.44 -18.53 -6.76
CA LYS A 335 13.22 -18.90 -7.95
C LYS A 335 13.37 -20.41 -8.05
N ASN A 336 13.06 -20.98 -9.22
CA ASN A 336 13.18 -22.42 -9.50
C ASN A 336 12.44 -23.30 -8.48
N ASP A 337 11.23 -22.90 -8.09
CA ASP A 337 10.44 -23.55 -7.04
C ASP A 337 11.08 -23.59 -5.64
N VAL A 338 12.12 -22.79 -5.43
CA VAL A 338 12.80 -22.59 -4.15
C VAL A 338 12.47 -21.19 -3.62
N ILE A 339 12.15 -21.10 -2.33
CA ILE A 339 11.97 -19.82 -1.63
C ILE A 339 13.26 -19.49 -0.91
N TRP A 340 13.88 -18.39 -1.30
CA TRP A 340 15.10 -17.87 -0.68
C TRP A 340 14.75 -16.79 0.32
N ILE A 341 15.36 -16.85 1.51
CA ILE A 341 15.15 -15.89 2.61
C ILE A 341 16.44 -15.11 2.86
N GLY A 342 16.34 -13.78 2.87
CA GLY A 342 17.47 -12.88 3.13
C GLY A 342 17.89 -12.86 4.60
N LYS A 343 19.19 -13.05 4.88
CA LYS A 343 19.76 -13.06 6.26
C LYS A 343 19.58 -11.71 6.97
N HIS A 344 19.70 -10.61 6.24
CA HIS A 344 19.78 -9.24 6.79
C HIS A 344 18.43 -8.69 7.29
N ASN A 345 17.32 -9.35 6.97
CA ASN A 345 15.97 -8.88 7.30
C ASN A 345 15.28 -9.73 8.37
N MET A 346 15.90 -10.81 8.83
CA MET A 346 15.37 -11.58 9.96
C MET A 346 15.59 -10.83 11.27
N LEU A 347 14.71 -9.87 11.56
CA LEU A 347 14.48 -9.43 12.94
C LEU A 347 13.77 -10.57 13.67
N VAL A 348 14.53 -11.55 14.15
CA VAL A 348 14.01 -12.62 15.04
C VAL A 348 13.83 -12.06 16.46
N ALA A 349 13.27 -10.85 16.55
CA ALA A 349 12.88 -10.21 17.79
C ALA A 349 11.36 -10.37 17.98
N PHE A 350 10.88 -11.61 17.85
CA PHE A 350 9.64 -12.01 18.49
C PHE A 350 9.94 -12.13 19.99
N ASN A 351 10.12 -10.99 20.67
CA ASN A 351 10.19 -10.93 22.12
C ASN A 351 8.79 -11.24 22.69
N HIS A 352 8.35 -12.48 22.54
CA HIS A 352 7.27 -13.04 23.29
C HIS A 352 7.87 -13.50 24.61
N GLY A 353 7.91 -12.58 25.58
CA GLY A 353 8.11 -13.01 26.95
C GLY A 353 6.96 -13.94 27.31
N TRP A 354 7.25 -15.23 27.44
CA TRP A 354 6.40 -16.14 28.18
C TRP A 354 6.48 -15.66 29.63
N THR A 355 5.50 -14.87 30.08
CA THR A 355 5.28 -14.78 31.52
C THR A 355 4.74 -16.14 31.92
N GLU A 356 5.59 -16.96 32.55
CA GLU A 356 5.13 -18.07 33.37
C GLU A 356 4.12 -17.48 34.37
N TYR A 357 2.84 -17.73 34.14
CA TYR A 357 1.85 -17.52 35.18
C TYR A 357 2.10 -18.61 36.23
N THR A 358 2.82 -18.26 37.28
CA THR A 358 2.92 -19.03 38.53
C THR A 358 1.58 -19.10 39.25
#